data_AF-A0A1H8Q5M9-F1
#
_entry.id   AF-A0A1H8Q5M9-F1
#
_cell.length_a   1.000
_cell.length_b   1.000
_cell.length_c   1.000
_cell.angle_alpha   90.00
_cell.angle_beta   90.00
_cell.angle_gamma   90.00
#
_symmetry.space_group_name_H-M   'P 1'
#
loop_
_entity.id
_entity.type
_entity.pdbx_description
1 polymer ?
#
loop_
_entity_poly.entity_id
_entity_poly.type
_entity_poly.pdbx_seq_one_letter_code
_entity_poly.pdbx_strand_id
1 'polypeptide(L)' 'MRKLIAFDEDTFDKLRQLGRDRMATLQELADEAFADLLKKHGIPIDLKDALRKSAATSDQHRGKH' A
#
# COMPACT_ATOMS: atom_id res chain seq x y z
N MET A 1 -15.23 4.38 -8.09
CA MET A 1 -15.99 4.16 -6.83
C MET A 1 -15.46 5.08 -5.75
N ARG A 2 -16.32 5.72 -4.95
CA ARG A 2 -15.89 6.56 -3.81
C ARG A 2 -15.77 5.68 -2.56
N LYS A 3 -14.63 5.73 -1.88
CA LYS A 3 -14.40 5.13 -0.56
C LYS A 3 -14.25 6.26 0.46
N LEU A 4 -14.78 6.09 1.66
CA LEU A 4 -14.70 7.08 2.74
C LEU A 4 -13.97 6.44 3.93
N ILE A 5 -12.99 7.16 4.47
CA ILE A 5 -12.26 6.77 5.67
C ILE A 5 -12.42 7.93 6.65
N ALA A 6 -12.94 7.63 7.84
CA ALA A 6 -13.06 8.60 8.91
C ALA A 6 -11.75 8.68 9.69
N PHE A 7 -11.37 9.90 10.05
CA PHE A 7 -10.30 10.20 10.99
C PHE A 7 -10.91 10.98 12.15
N ASP A 8 -10.43 10.76 13.36
CA ASP A 8 -10.62 11.74 14.42
C ASP A 8 -9.86 13.04 14.08
N GLU A 9 -10.29 14.15 14.68
CA GLU A 9 -9.76 15.48 14.38
C GLU A 9 -8.26 15.57 14.67
N ASP A 10 -7.80 15.05 15.82
CA ASP A 10 -6.40 15.08 16.23
C ASP A 10 -5.49 14.32 15.25
N THR A 11 -5.92 13.13 14.82
CA THR A 11 -5.18 12.33 13.83
C THR A 11 -5.13 13.04 12.49
N PHE A 12 -6.24 13.64 12.06
CA PHE A 12 -6.29 14.35 10.79
C PHE A 12 -5.38 15.58 10.76
N ASP A 13 -5.34 16.35 11.84
CA ASP A 13 -4.46 17.51 11.98
C ASP A 13 -2.99 17.12 11.97
N LYS A 14 -2.64 16.02 12.64
CA LYS A 14 -1.28 15.45 12.59
C LYS A 14 -0.90 14.99 11.19
N LEU A 15 -1.79 14.31 10.46
CA LEU A 15 -1.55 13.91 9.08
C LEU A 15 -1.37 15.12 8.15
N ARG A 16 -2.16 16.18 8.35
CA ARG A 16 -2.01 17.45 7.64
C ARG A 16 -0.68 18.14 7.93
N GLN A 17 -0.24 18.15 9.19
CA GLN A 17 1.06 18.68 9.58
C GLN A 17 2.19 17.88 8.94
N LEU A 18 2.15 16.54 9.04
CA LEU A 18 3.13 15.66 8.43
C LEU A 18 3.24 15.88 6.91
N GLY A 19 2.10 16.07 6.23
CA GLY A 19 2.08 16.41 4.81
C GLY A 19 2.82 17.71 4.51
N ARG A 20 2.58 18.78 5.29
CA ARG A 20 3.31 20.04 5.13
C ARG A 20 4.81 19.87 5.37
N ASP A 21 5.19 19.15 6.41
CA ASP A 21 6.59 18.94 6.80
C ASP A 21 7.36 18.15 5.74
N ARG A 22 6.69 17.19 5.08
CA ARG A 22 7.26 16.38 3.99
C ARG A 22 7.07 16.98 2.59
N MET A 23 6.41 18.13 2.47
CA MET A 23 5.95 18.69 1.19
C MET A 23 5.13 17.69 0.36
N ALA A 24 4.32 16.87 1.04
CA ALA A 24 3.49 15.82 0.46
C ALA A 24 2.01 16.09 0.70
N THR A 25 1.18 15.56 -0.19
CA THR A 25 -0.27 15.53 -0.03
C THR A 25 -0.70 14.39 0.90
N LEU A 26 -1.89 14.51 1.49
CA LEU A 26 -2.47 13.43 2.29
C LEU A 26 -2.64 12.13 1.49
N GLN A 27 -2.90 12.24 0.18
CA GLN A 27 -3.04 11.09 -0.71
C GLN A 27 -1.70 10.35 -0.85
N GLU A 28 -0.60 11.06 -1.07
CA GLU A 28 0.74 10.45 -1.17
C GLU A 28 1.14 9.75 0.12
N LEU A 29 0.84 10.35 1.28
CA LEU A 29 1.05 9.71 2.58
C LEU A 29 0.21 8.44 2.73
N ALA A 30 -1.04 8.46 2.25
CA ALA A 30 -1.92 7.29 2.29
C ALA A 30 -1.42 6.18 1.37
N ASP A 31 -0.99 6.52 0.15
CA ASP A 31 -0.48 5.56 -0.83
C ASP A 31 0.80 4.89 -0.31
N GLU A 32 1.72 5.65 0.31
CA GLU A 32 2.92 5.14 0.98
C GLU A 32 2.54 4.17 2.12
N ALA A 33 1.67 4.60 3.03
CA ALA A 33 1.25 3.80 4.18
C ALA A 33 0.52 2.50 3.77
N PHE A 34 -0.36 2.56 2.76
CA PHE A 34 -1.05 1.38 2.25
C PHE A 34 -0.11 0.44 1.51
N ALA A 35 0.81 0.96 0.68
CA ALA A 35 1.79 0.13 -0.01
C ALA A 35 2.66 -0.65 0.99
N ASP A 36 3.16 0.03 2.02
CA ASP A 36 3.97 -0.60 3.07
C ASP A 36 3.18 -1.65 3.86
N LEU A 37 1.92 -1.36 4.20
CA LEU A 37 1.04 -2.31 4.88
C LEU A 37 0.80 -3.56 4.02
N LEU A 38 0.40 -3.39 2.76
CA LEU A 38 0.12 -4.50 1.85
C LEU A 38 1.37 -5.36 1.62
N LYS A 39 2.52 -4.72 1.40
CA LYS A 39 3.80 -5.40 1.23
C LYS A 39 4.20 -6.24 2.43
N LYS A 40 4.01 -5.72 3.66
CA LYS A 40 4.28 -6.46 4.90
C LYS A 40 3.44 -7.74 5.03
N HIS A 41 2.23 -7.74 4.48
CA HIS A 41 1.34 -8.90 4.45
C HIS A 41 1.46 -9.74 3.16
N GLY A 42 2.43 -9.43 2.31
CA GLY A 42 2.66 -10.12 1.04
C GLY A 42 1.54 -9.92 0.03
N ILE A 43 0.71 -8.90 0.18
CA ILE A 43 -0.33 -8.55 -0.78
C ILE A 43 0.32 -7.70 -1.88
N PRO A 44 0.19 -8.07 -3.17
CA PRO A 44 0.72 -7.27 -4.26
C PRO A 44 0.09 -5.87 -4.30
N ILE A 45 0.92 -4.84 -4.47
CA ILE A 45 0.49 -3.43 -4.48
C ILE A 45 0.07 -2.95 -5.88
N ASP A 46 0.54 -3.62 -6.93
CA ASP A 46 0.15 -3.35 -8.31
C ASP A 46 0.01 -4.64 -9.15
N LEU A 47 -0.44 -4.50 -10.40
CA LEU A 47 -0.60 -5.61 -11.34
C LEU A 47 0.73 -6.31 -11.65
N LYS A 48 1.83 -5.56 -11.74
CA LYS A 48 3.15 -6.10 -12.09
C LYS A 48 3.67 -7.01 -10.97
N ASP A 49 3.54 -6.58 -9.73
CA ASP A 49 3.86 -7.35 -8.53
C ASP A 49 2.97 -8.59 -8.41
N ALA A 50 1.68 -8.45 -8.74
CA ALA A 50 0.76 -9.59 -8.75
C ALA A 50 1.17 -10.65 -9.79
N LEU A 51 1.48 -10.21 -11.02
CA LEU A 51 1.95 -11.10 -12.08
C LEU A 51 3.28 -11.77 -11.71
N ARG A 52 4.22 -11.03 -11.15
CA ARG A 52 5.52 -11.56 -10.71
C ARG A 52 5.35 -12.62 -9.61
N LYS A 53 4.46 -12.37 -8.63
CA LYS A 53 4.18 -13.34 -7.56
C LYS A 53 3.52 -14.59 -8.12
N SER A 54 2.54 -14.46 -9.01
CA SER A 54 1.89 -15.59 -9.68
C SER A 54 2.88 -16.45 -10.47
N ALA A 55 3.76 -15.82 -11.26
CA ALA A 55 4.82 -16.51 -11.99
C ALA A 55 5.79 -17.25 -11.04
N ALA A 56 6.24 -16.60 -9.96
CA ALA A 56 7.12 -17.22 -8.97
C ALA A 56 6.46 -18.43 -8.28
N THR A 57 5.16 -18.36 -7.97
CA THR A 57 4.42 -19.50 -7.40
C THR A 57 4.22 -20.66 -8.38
N SER A 58 4.13 -20.36 -9.69
CA SER A 58 4.02 -21.38 -10.73
C SER A 58 5.33 -22.16 -10.93
N ASP A 59 6.47 -21.49 -10.80
CA ASP A 59 7.80 -22.10 -10.90
C ASP A 59 8.10 -23.03 -9.71
N GLN A 60 7.71 -22.59 -8.50
CA GLN A 60 7.80 -23.39 -7.26
C GLN A 60 6.95 -24.67 -7.30
N HIS A 61 5.85 -24.70 -8.06
CA HIS A 61 5.04 -25.91 -8.29
C HIS A 61 5.67 -26.84 -9.33
N ARG A 62 6.36 -26.29 -10.34
CA ARG A 62 6.96 -27.08 -11.42
C ARG A 62 8.23 -27.83 -10.99
N GLY A 63 8.95 -27.34 -9.98
CA GLY A 63 10.14 -28.00 -9.42
C GLY A 63 9.88 -29.12 -8.38
N LYS A 64 8.62 -29.44 -8.08
CA LYS A 64 8.23 -30.46 -7.08
C LYS A 64 7.69 -31.78 -7.67
N HIS A 65 7.84 -31.99 -8.98
CA HIS A 65 7.42 -33.22 -9.67
C HIS A 65 8.58 -33.88 -10.38
#